data_AF-A0AAW7X6J5-F1
#
_entry.id   AF-A0AAW7X6J5-F1
#
_cell.length_a   1.000
_cell.length_b   1.000
_cell.length_c   1.000
_cell.angle_alpha   90.00
_cell.angle_beta   90.00
_cell.angle_gamma   90.00
#
_symmetry.space_group_name_H-M   'P 1'
#
loop_
_entity.id
_entity.type
_entity.pdbx_description
1 polymer ?
#
loop_
_entity_poly.entity_id
_entity_poly.type
_entity_poly.pdbx_seq_one_letter_code
_entity_poly.pdbx_strand_id
1 'polypeptide(L)' 'MHNTKEPPLVLVKTWVSLVRSAEDEEVKSRACQMLIDAFGDMKAAADYCVRHNIQIS' A
#
# COMPACT_ATOMS: atom_id res chain seq x y z
N MET A 1 -3.85 11.53 -21.56
CA MET A 1 -3.70 10.06 -21.48
C MET A 1 -3.18 9.72 -20.09
N HIS A 2 -4.03 9.28 -19.15
CA HIS A 2 -3.54 8.77 -17.87
C HIS A 2 -3.01 7.37 -18.10
N ASN A 3 -1.69 7.21 -18.09
CA ASN A 3 -1.03 5.92 -18.15
C ASN A 3 -1.29 5.24 -16.79
N THR A 4 -2.39 4.51 -16.66
CA THR A 4 -2.78 3.78 -15.44
C THR A 4 -1.86 2.59 -15.25
N LYS A 5 -0.59 2.85 -14.93
CA LYS A 5 0.34 1.83 -14.45
C LYS A 5 0.09 1.72 -12.97
N GLU A 6 -0.59 0.66 -12.57
CA GLU A 6 -0.71 0.29 -11.17
C GLU A 6 0.69 0.34 -10.51
N PRO A 7 0.77 0.72 -9.21
CA PRO A 7 2.04 0.73 -8.51
C PRO A 7 2.72 -0.63 -8.58
N PRO A 8 4.06 -0.70 -8.67
CA PRO A 8 4.77 -1.98 -8.61
C PRO A 8 4.35 -2.79 -7.37
N LEU A 9 3.93 -4.04 -7.58
CA LEU A 9 3.43 -4.92 -6.52
C LEU A 9 4.39 -5.03 -5.31
N VAL A 10 5.70 -5.03 -5.58
CA VAL A 10 6.73 -5.06 -4.53
C VAL A 10 6.65 -3.86 -3.59
N LEU A 11 6.38 -2.66 -4.12
CA LEU A 11 6.27 -1.46 -3.31
C LEU A 11 5.00 -1.50 -2.45
N VAL A 12 3.89 -1.96 -3.01
CA VAL A 12 2.63 -2.12 -2.26
C VAL A 12 2.83 -3.10 -1.10
N LYS A 13 3.51 -4.23 -1.33
CA LYS A 13 3.86 -5.19 -0.27
C LYS A 13 4.72 -4.55 0.82
N THR A 14 5.72 -3.75 0.44
CA THR A 14 6.58 -3.05 1.40
C THR A 14 5.77 -2.08 2.26
N TRP A 15 4.94 -1.22 1.67
CA TRP A 15 4.16 -0.24 2.43
C TRP A 15 3.17 -0.93 3.37
N VAL A 16 2.51 -1.98 2.89
CA VAL A 16 1.60 -2.78 3.71
C VAL A 16 2.33 -3.47 4.88
N SER A 17 3.55 -3.98 4.64
CA SER A 17 4.39 -4.55 5.69
C SER A 17 4.79 -3.49 6.73
N LEU A 18 5.18 -2.28 6.28
CA LEU A 18 5.51 -1.16 7.17
C LEU A 18 4.32 -0.75 8.04
N VAL A 19 3.11 -0.66 7.48
CA VAL A 19 1.89 -0.34 8.26
C VAL A 19 1.65 -1.36 9.38
N ARG A 20 1.99 -2.64 9.18
CA ARG A 20 1.76 -3.73 10.14
C ARG A 20 2.97 -4.05 11.03
N SER A 21 4.10 -3.42 10.78
CA SER A 21 5.32 -3.64 11.53
C SER A 21 5.27 -3.02 12.92
N ALA A 22 6.23 -3.38 13.78
CA ALA A 22 6.44 -2.75 15.08
C ALA A 22 7.23 -1.42 14.98
N GLU A 23 7.38 -0.87 13.78
CA GLU A 23 8.04 0.42 13.53
C GLU A 23 7.28 1.58 14.16
N ASP A 24 7.94 2.74 14.22
CA ASP A 24 7.39 3.96 14.78
C ASP A 24 6.13 4.43 14.04
N GLU A 25 5.25 5.14 14.74
CA GLU A 25 4.00 5.66 14.19
C GLU A 25 4.22 6.59 12.97
N GLU A 26 5.35 7.28 12.90
CA GLU A 26 5.74 8.09 11.74
C GLU A 26 5.93 7.23 10.48
N VAL A 27 6.58 6.08 10.62
CA VAL A 27 6.81 5.12 9.51
C VAL A 27 5.49 4.55 9.02
N LYS A 28 4.60 4.18 9.94
CA LYS A 28 3.25 3.69 9.59
C LYS A 28 2.42 4.76 8.90
N SER A 29 2.43 5.98 9.43
CA SER A 29 1.71 7.12 8.85
C SER A 29 2.20 7.41 7.43
N ARG A 30 3.52 7.42 7.22
CA ARG A 30 4.12 7.58 5.91
C ARG A 30 3.72 6.47 4.95
N ALA A 31 3.73 5.21 5.39
CA ALA A 31 3.33 4.07 4.57
C ALA A 31 1.83 4.12 4.19
N CYS A 32 0.95 4.54 5.11
CA CYS A 32 -0.45 4.82 4.81
C CYS A 32 -0.60 5.94 3.76
N GLN A 33 0.16 7.02 3.89
CA GLN A 33 0.12 8.11 2.91
C GLN A 33 0.56 7.63 1.52
N MET A 34 1.59 6.79 1.42
CA MET A 34 2.03 6.22 0.14
C MET A 34 0.95 5.35 -0.52
N LEU A 35 0.18 4.59 0.27
CA LEU A 35 -0.96 3.83 -0.22
C LEU A 35 -2.09 4.76 -0.70
N ILE A 36 -2.40 5.82 0.05
CA ILE A 36 -3.43 6.79 -0.33
C ILE A 36 -3.02 7.56 -1.59
N ASP A 37 -1.78 8.04 -1.69
CA ASP A 37 -1.30 8.78 -2.85
C ASP A 37 -1.34 7.92 -4.13
N ALA A 38 -1.10 6.61 -3.99
CA ALA A 38 -1.07 5.67 -5.09
C ALA A 38 -2.46 5.18 -5.53
N PHE A 39 -3.40 5.03 -4.60
CA PHE A 39 -4.71 4.42 -4.85
C PHE A 39 -5.91 5.37 -4.67
N GLY A 40 -5.67 6.59 -4.19
CA GLY A 40 -6.68 7.61 -3.89
C GLY A 40 -7.27 7.48 -2.49
N ASP A 41 -7.49 6.25 -2.01
CA ASP A 41 -7.94 5.97 -0.65
C ASP A 41 -7.50 4.58 -0.17
N MET A 42 -7.67 4.34 1.13
CA MET A 42 -7.30 3.06 1.76
C MET A 42 -8.20 1.88 1.34
N LYS A 43 -9.43 2.14 0.87
CA LYS A 43 -10.35 1.10 0.42
C LYS A 43 -9.87 0.55 -0.93
N ALA A 44 -9.51 1.42 -1.88
CA ALA A 44 -8.93 1.06 -3.16
C ALA A 44 -7.58 0.33 -2.98
N ALA A 45 -6.76 0.76 -2.02
CA ALA A 45 -5.54 0.05 -1.66
C ALA A 45 -5.83 -1.36 -1.10
N ALA A 46 -6.84 -1.51 -0.24
CA ALA A 46 -7.25 -2.81 0.29
C ALA A 46 -7.81 -3.73 -0.81
N ASP A 47 -8.65 -3.22 -1.70
CA ASP A 47 -9.20 -3.95 -2.84
C ASP A 47 -8.09 -4.44 -3.77
N TYR A 48 -7.06 -3.61 -4.00
CA TYR A 48 -5.85 -4.01 -4.70
C TYR A 48 -5.14 -5.18 -3.98
N CYS A 49 -4.92 -5.07 -2.67
CA CYS A 49 -4.26 -6.13 -1.89
C CYS A 49 -4.99 -7.47 -1.97
N VAL A 50 -6.32 -7.45 -1.95
CA VAL A 50 -7.17 -8.64 -2.11
C VAL A 50 -7.03 -9.24 -3.50
N ARG A 51 -7.15 -8.42 -4.57
CA ARG A 51 -7.00 -8.89 -5.96
C ARG A 51 -5.65 -9.54 -6.23
N HIS A 52 -4.59 -9.06 -5.57
CA HIS A 52 -3.21 -9.52 -5.76
C HIS A 52 -2.74 -10.55 -4.72
N ASN A 53 -3.64 -11.06 -3.86
CA ASN A 53 -3.30 -12.02 -2.80
C ASN A 53 -2.07 -11.61 -1.99
N ILE A 54 -2.01 -10.34 -1.57
CA ILE A 54 -0.94 -9.84 -0.71
C ILE A 54 -1.12 -10.45 0.68
N GLN A 55 -0.55 -11.64 0.87
CA GLN A 55 -0.40 -12.30 2.15
C GLN A 55 0.71 -11.59 2.92
N ILE A 56 0.35 -11.05 4.07
CA ILE A 56 1.28 -10.39 4.96
C ILE A 56 1.67 -11.46 5.96
N SER A 57 2.80 -12.09 5.68
CA SER A 57 3.45 -13.11 6.52
C SER A 57 3.80 -12.54 7.89
#